data_AF-A0A6N8Z6Z5-F1
#
_entry.id   AF-A0A6N8Z6Z5-F1
#
_cell.length_a   1.000
_cell.length_b   1.000
_cell.length_c   1.000
_cell.angle_alpha   90.00
_cell.angle_beta   90.00
_cell.angle_gamma   90.00
#
_symmetry.space_group_name_H-M   'P 1'
#
loop_
_entity.id
_entity.type
_entity.pdbx_description
1 polymer ?
#
loop_
_entity_poly.entity_id
_entity_poly.type
_entity_poly.pdbx_seq_one_letter_code
_entity_poly.pdbx_strand_id
1 'polypeptide(L)'
;MGSSKYDPFDALFDGNGHTIANLYINRKGSRHPHGLFGPTGAGSRFRNVGLTLVDLAAGSSAGGLVGSNRGIIEKGYVMGVVTGENRVGGLVGYNRGGIIIDSYASVAVAGTSEFGGLVGGSNGIIAGSYAVGDVYGSNPAPPVVAADELPRPNTVHRYSWGGGLVGSNAGVVMGSYATGKVIGTNAIGGLVGENAGLVTDSYAMGEIGGAKEVGGLIGRNFGAVVKTYATGRVFFGFKPGDYIGGLVGKNDGLVYSSYWDTRTTGLEWSDGGQGYETDELQSETGEGFIYQLWNFMLWDFGTSSQYPALKYRSLDLATQR
;
A
#
# COMPACT_ATOMS: atom_id res chain seq x y z
N MET A 1 21.05 2.94 -12.25
CA MET A 1 21.90 4.13 -12.03
C MET A 1 21.89 4.50 -10.55
N GLY A 2 22.92 5.19 -10.02
CA GLY A 2 23.12 5.36 -8.58
C GLY A 2 23.64 4.06 -7.96
N SER A 3 24.96 3.93 -7.83
CA SER A 3 25.60 2.65 -7.52
C SER A 3 25.65 2.34 -6.02
N SER A 4 25.61 3.36 -5.17
CA SER A 4 25.74 3.20 -3.72
C SER A 4 25.21 4.42 -2.95
N LYS A 5 25.20 4.35 -1.62
CA LYS A 5 24.88 5.50 -0.77
C LYS A 5 25.89 6.66 -0.89
N TYR A 6 27.08 6.40 -1.44
CA TYR A 6 28.14 7.37 -1.66
C TYR A 6 28.19 7.90 -3.10
N ASP A 7 27.40 7.29 -3.99
CA ASP A 7 27.25 7.67 -5.39
C ASP A 7 25.76 7.54 -5.78
N PRO A 8 24.89 8.38 -5.19
CA PRO A 8 23.48 8.34 -5.48
C PRO A 8 23.18 9.00 -6.84
N PHE A 9 22.08 8.59 -7.48
CA PHE A 9 21.55 9.38 -8.58
C PHE A 9 20.99 10.69 -8.04
N ASP A 10 21.50 11.83 -8.50
CA ASP A 10 21.11 13.16 -8.01
C ASP A 10 20.91 14.14 -9.17
N ALA A 11 19.94 13.81 -10.03
CA ALA A 11 19.61 14.62 -11.20
C ALA A 11 18.10 14.57 -11.50
N LEU A 12 17.68 15.33 -12.52
CA LEU A 12 16.36 15.23 -13.11
C LEU A 12 16.32 14.06 -14.10
N PHE A 13 15.32 13.20 -13.97
CA PHE A 13 14.93 12.23 -14.98
C PHE A 13 13.47 12.49 -15.38
N ASP A 14 13.26 12.85 -16.64
CA ASP A 14 11.94 13.10 -17.22
C ASP A 14 11.65 12.02 -18.27
N GLY A 15 10.60 11.22 -18.05
CA GLY A 15 10.21 10.22 -19.02
C GLY A 15 9.51 10.82 -20.25
N ASN A 16 9.07 12.08 -20.19
CA ASN A 16 8.52 12.84 -21.33
C ASN A 16 7.43 12.07 -22.13
N GLY A 17 6.57 11.32 -21.43
CA GLY A 17 5.50 10.52 -22.04
C GLY A 17 5.94 9.17 -22.63
N HIS A 18 7.21 8.76 -22.43
CA HIS A 18 7.72 7.47 -22.86
C HIS A 18 7.76 6.44 -21.72
N THR A 19 7.78 5.16 -22.12
CA THR A 19 7.97 4.02 -21.22
C THR A 19 9.28 3.30 -21.47
N ILE A 20 9.86 2.74 -20.41
CA ILE A 20 10.95 1.76 -20.49
C ILE A 20 10.34 0.37 -20.30
N ALA A 21 10.52 -0.51 -21.28
CA ALA A 21 9.97 -1.87 -21.26
C ALA A 21 11.07 -2.92 -21.02
N ASN A 22 10.66 -4.10 -20.52
CA ASN A 22 11.51 -5.29 -20.38
C ASN A 22 12.73 -5.08 -19.49
N LEU A 23 12.54 -4.33 -18.39
CA LEU A 23 13.59 -4.16 -17.38
C LEU A 23 13.75 -5.46 -16.59
N TYR A 24 14.91 -6.09 -16.72
CA TYR A 24 15.31 -7.26 -15.91
C TYR A 24 16.40 -6.88 -14.93
N ILE A 25 16.18 -7.15 -13.65
CA ILE A 25 17.17 -6.98 -12.57
C ILE A 25 17.18 -8.22 -11.69
N ASN A 26 18.34 -8.86 -11.55
CA ASN A 26 18.53 -9.98 -10.62
C ASN A 26 19.72 -9.73 -9.68
N ARG A 27 19.38 -9.38 -8.45
CA ARG A 27 20.27 -8.96 -7.36
C ARG A 27 19.86 -9.62 -6.04
N LYS A 28 19.38 -10.86 -6.10
CA LYS A 28 19.04 -11.68 -4.92
C LYS A 28 20.21 -11.74 -3.94
N GLY A 29 19.93 -11.69 -2.64
CA GLY A 29 20.94 -11.64 -1.57
C GLY A 29 21.73 -10.33 -1.44
N SER A 30 21.55 -9.35 -2.34
CA SER A 30 22.23 -8.07 -2.22
C SER A 30 21.64 -7.23 -1.07
N ARG A 31 22.52 -6.57 -0.31
CA ARG A 31 22.15 -5.64 0.76
C ARG A 31 22.01 -4.19 0.30
N HIS A 32 22.30 -3.91 -0.98
CA HIS A 32 22.15 -2.58 -1.57
C HIS A 32 20.74 -2.37 -2.12
N PRO A 33 20.25 -1.12 -2.20
CA PRO A 33 18.97 -0.83 -2.85
C PRO A 33 19.03 -1.03 -4.36
N HIS A 34 17.96 -1.61 -4.92
CA HIS A 34 17.89 -1.92 -6.35
C HIS A 34 16.56 -1.48 -6.97
N GLY A 35 16.68 -0.99 -8.19
CA GLY A 35 15.64 -0.52 -9.10
C GLY A 35 16.29 -0.08 -10.40
N LEU A 36 15.52 0.49 -11.33
CA LEU A 36 16.14 1.24 -12.45
C LEU A 36 17.16 2.26 -11.90
N PHE A 37 16.80 2.89 -10.77
CA PHE A 37 17.66 3.68 -9.93
C PHE A 37 17.86 2.98 -8.57
N GLY A 38 19.10 2.91 -8.10
CA GLY A 38 19.44 2.39 -6.78
C GLY A 38 19.13 3.44 -5.70
N PRO A 39 20.13 3.93 -4.95
CA PRO A 39 19.96 5.08 -4.06
C PRO A 39 19.89 6.41 -4.84
N THR A 40 19.04 7.32 -4.35
CA THR A 40 18.88 8.66 -4.91
C THR A 40 19.24 9.75 -3.89
N GLY A 41 19.70 10.89 -4.41
CA GLY A 41 20.02 12.09 -3.64
C GLY A 41 18.77 12.92 -3.37
N ALA A 42 18.87 13.87 -2.44
CA ALA A 42 17.75 14.74 -2.09
C ALA A 42 17.39 15.75 -3.20
N GLY A 43 18.33 16.03 -4.12
CA GLY A 43 18.10 16.88 -5.29
C GLY A 43 17.47 16.13 -6.47
N SER A 44 17.43 14.80 -6.44
CA SER A 44 16.87 14.00 -7.51
C SER A 44 15.38 14.25 -7.73
N ARG A 45 14.98 14.25 -9.00
CA ARG A 45 13.59 14.43 -9.41
C ARG A 45 13.26 13.47 -10.54
N PHE A 46 12.18 12.73 -10.40
CA PHE A 46 11.62 11.86 -11.42
C PHE A 46 10.26 12.38 -11.80
N ARG A 47 10.00 12.60 -13.09
CA ARG A 47 8.66 12.97 -13.57
C ARG A 47 8.25 12.20 -14.81
N ASN A 48 6.98 11.81 -14.87
CA ASN A 48 6.38 11.11 -16.02
C ASN A 48 7.12 9.84 -16.43
N VAL A 49 7.55 9.03 -15.46
CA VAL A 49 8.39 7.84 -15.72
C VAL A 49 7.54 6.58 -15.67
N GLY A 50 7.38 5.91 -16.81
CA GLY A 50 6.67 4.63 -16.90
C GLY A 50 7.61 3.45 -17.10
N LEU A 51 7.48 2.42 -16.27
CA LEU A 51 8.14 1.12 -16.46
C LEU A 51 7.09 0.04 -16.74
N THR A 52 7.28 -0.73 -17.81
CA THR A 52 6.39 -1.83 -18.18
C THR A 52 7.15 -3.14 -18.33
N LEU A 53 6.50 -4.27 -18.04
CA LEU A 53 7.12 -5.59 -18.15
C LEU A 53 8.42 -5.69 -17.31
N VAL A 54 8.35 -5.18 -16.07
CA VAL A 54 9.45 -5.29 -15.11
C VAL A 54 9.52 -6.72 -14.56
N ASP A 55 10.72 -7.29 -14.52
CA ASP A 55 11.05 -8.49 -13.74
C ASP A 55 12.24 -8.15 -12.83
N LEU A 56 11.94 -7.82 -11.57
CA LEU A 56 12.92 -7.40 -10.59
C LEU A 56 12.99 -8.40 -9.42
N ALA A 57 14.20 -8.83 -9.10
CA ALA A 57 14.53 -9.56 -7.89
C ALA A 57 15.70 -8.92 -7.16
N ALA A 58 15.54 -8.57 -5.88
CA ALA A 58 16.59 -7.95 -5.07
C ALA A 58 16.53 -8.34 -3.58
N GLY A 59 17.67 -8.46 -2.90
CA GLY A 59 17.68 -8.83 -1.48
C GLY A 59 17.10 -7.76 -0.55
N SER A 60 17.41 -6.48 -0.78
CA SER A 60 16.99 -5.37 0.09
C SER A 60 16.60 -4.14 -0.70
N SER A 61 15.58 -3.40 -0.22
CA SER A 61 15.10 -2.15 -0.81
C SER A 61 14.87 -2.30 -2.31
N ALA A 62 13.99 -3.24 -2.65
CA ALA A 62 13.61 -3.59 -4.00
C ALA A 62 12.46 -2.67 -4.44
N GLY A 63 12.72 -1.81 -5.44
CA GLY A 63 11.71 -0.94 -6.05
C GLY A 63 11.83 -0.97 -7.56
N GLY A 64 10.73 -1.13 -8.30
CA GLY A 64 10.80 -1.16 -9.76
C GLY A 64 11.49 0.07 -10.35
N LEU A 65 11.11 1.26 -9.86
CA LEU A 65 11.73 2.51 -10.27
C LEU A 65 12.94 2.88 -9.40
N VAL A 66 12.76 2.95 -8.08
CA VAL A 66 13.79 3.41 -7.15
C VAL A 66 13.98 2.44 -5.99
N GLY A 67 15.20 1.96 -5.76
CA GLY A 67 15.52 1.17 -4.58
C GLY A 67 15.40 1.97 -3.29
N SER A 68 16.07 3.13 -3.20
CA SER A 68 15.95 4.04 -2.05
C SER A 68 15.77 5.50 -2.48
N ASN A 69 14.59 6.06 -2.17
CA ASN A 69 14.20 7.40 -2.55
C ASN A 69 14.56 8.43 -1.45
N ARG A 70 15.22 9.53 -1.81
CA ARG A 70 15.35 10.75 -0.99
C ARG A 70 14.89 12.00 -1.71
N GLY A 71 14.63 11.91 -3.01
CA GLY A 71 14.17 13.01 -3.84
C GLY A 71 12.67 12.98 -4.06
N ILE A 72 12.23 13.49 -5.21
CA ILE A 72 10.82 13.60 -5.57
C ILE A 72 10.51 12.67 -6.75
N ILE A 73 9.46 11.88 -6.63
CA ILE A 73 8.86 11.09 -7.72
C ILE A 73 7.46 11.63 -7.96
N GLU A 74 7.21 12.16 -9.15
CA GLU A 74 5.91 12.66 -9.59
C GLU A 74 5.47 11.86 -10.83
N LYS A 75 4.24 11.32 -10.84
CA LYS A 75 3.72 10.58 -12.00
C LYS A 75 4.63 9.44 -12.45
N GLY A 76 5.18 8.70 -11.48
CA GLY A 76 5.94 7.49 -11.72
C GLY A 76 5.02 6.27 -11.70
N TYR A 77 5.23 5.31 -12.60
CA TYR A 77 4.49 4.06 -12.55
C TYR A 77 5.30 2.83 -12.95
N VAL A 78 4.90 1.68 -12.40
CA VAL A 78 5.53 0.38 -12.67
C VAL A 78 4.46 -0.68 -12.91
N MET A 79 4.69 -1.54 -13.91
CA MET A 79 3.93 -2.74 -14.21
C MET A 79 4.87 -3.95 -14.39
N GLY A 80 4.43 -5.15 -13.96
CA GLY A 80 5.26 -6.36 -13.94
C GLY A 80 5.32 -7.03 -12.57
N VAL A 81 6.49 -7.57 -12.20
CA VAL A 81 6.71 -8.30 -10.95
C VAL A 81 7.93 -7.74 -10.22
N VAL A 82 7.78 -7.55 -8.91
CA VAL A 82 8.87 -7.11 -8.02
C VAL A 82 8.97 -8.06 -6.84
N THR A 83 10.13 -8.70 -6.71
CA THR A 83 10.42 -9.66 -5.63
C THR A 83 11.61 -9.21 -4.80
N GLY A 84 11.55 -9.46 -3.50
CA GLY A 84 12.69 -9.27 -2.62
C GLY A 84 12.52 -9.87 -1.23
N GLU A 85 13.43 -9.54 -0.31
CA GLU A 85 13.36 -10.05 1.07
C GLU A 85 12.90 -8.95 2.03
N ASN A 86 13.60 -7.80 2.02
CA ASN A 86 13.36 -6.67 2.92
C ASN A 86 13.09 -5.36 2.17
N ARG A 87 12.07 -4.60 2.57
CA ARG A 87 11.65 -3.33 1.95
C ARG A 87 11.38 -3.50 0.46
N VAL A 88 10.32 -4.23 0.16
CA VAL A 88 9.90 -4.52 -1.21
C VAL A 88 8.70 -3.66 -1.55
N GLY A 89 8.84 -2.78 -2.52
CA GLY A 89 7.75 -1.95 -3.03
C GLY A 89 7.67 -2.00 -4.54
N GLY A 90 6.48 -1.92 -5.12
CA GLY A 90 6.36 -1.98 -6.57
C GLY A 90 7.04 -0.82 -7.29
N LEU A 91 6.89 0.40 -6.77
CA LEU A 91 7.54 1.60 -7.28
C LEU A 91 8.85 1.88 -6.56
N VAL A 92 8.82 1.86 -5.22
CA VAL A 92 9.95 2.24 -4.37
C VAL A 92 10.21 1.22 -3.27
N GLY A 93 11.45 0.74 -3.12
CA GLY A 93 11.79 -0.14 -2.00
C GLY A 93 11.69 0.58 -0.66
N TYR A 94 12.47 1.66 -0.49
CA TYR A 94 12.45 2.48 0.73
C TYR A 94 12.39 3.99 0.44
N ASN A 95 11.30 4.65 0.85
CA ASN A 95 11.15 6.10 0.77
C ASN A 95 11.74 6.78 2.01
N ARG A 96 13.03 7.15 1.95
CA ARG A 96 13.82 7.66 3.07
C ARG A 96 13.74 9.19 3.17
N GLY A 97 12.53 9.70 3.44
CA GLY A 97 12.25 11.14 3.54
C GLY A 97 12.03 11.83 2.20
N GLY A 98 11.95 11.07 1.11
CA GLY A 98 11.53 11.59 -0.19
C GLY A 98 10.02 11.78 -0.30
N ILE A 99 9.59 12.29 -1.45
CA ILE A 99 8.19 12.60 -1.76
C ILE A 99 7.77 11.78 -2.99
N ILE A 100 6.63 11.10 -2.89
CA ILE A 100 6.00 10.33 -3.97
C ILE A 100 4.60 10.89 -4.17
N ILE A 101 4.33 11.43 -5.36
CA ILE A 101 3.07 12.12 -5.69
C ILE A 101 2.51 11.57 -7.00
N ASP A 102 1.20 11.40 -7.05
CA ASP A 102 0.44 11.03 -8.26
C ASP A 102 1.03 9.81 -8.98
N SER A 103 1.52 8.83 -8.21
CA SER A 103 2.30 7.70 -8.71
C SER A 103 1.60 6.38 -8.40
N TYR A 104 1.84 5.34 -9.20
CA TYR A 104 1.14 4.08 -8.99
C TYR A 104 1.95 2.83 -9.30
N ALA A 105 1.50 1.72 -8.75
CA ALA A 105 2.04 0.40 -8.98
C ALA A 105 0.93 -0.58 -9.37
N SER A 106 1.08 -1.20 -10.53
CA SER A 106 0.26 -2.33 -10.98
C SER A 106 1.15 -3.55 -11.14
N VAL A 107 1.85 -3.90 -10.05
CA VAL A 107 2.79 -5.03 -10.00
C VAL A 107 2.38 -6.05 -8.96
N ALA A 108 2.68 -7.32 -9.23
CA ALA A 108 2.71 -8.31 -8.16
C ALA A 108 3.97 -8.10 -7.31
N VAL A 109 3.80 -7.99 -6.00
CA VAL A 109 4.91 -7.82 -5.03
C VAL A 109 5.06 -9.07 -4.18
N ALA A 110 6.28 -9.58 -4.06
CA ALA A 110 6.62 -10.70 -3.16
C ALA A 110 7.76 -10.31 -2.22
N GLY A 111 7.52 -10.29 -0.91
CA GLY A 111 8.48 -9.86 0.12
C GLY A 111 8.36 -10.69 1.41
N THR A 112 9.31 -10.56 2.35
CA THR A 112 9.28 -11.35 3.60
C THR A 112 9.27 -10.51 4.89
N SER A 113 9.83 -9.29 4.86
CA SER A 113 9.89 -8.39 6.02
C SER A 113 8.98 -7.18 5.84
N GLU A 114 9.47 -6.03 5.39
CA GLU A 114 8.64 -4.86 5.05
C GLU A 114 8.24 -4.92 3.57
N PHE A 115 6.96 -5.04 3.24
CA PHE A 115 6.53 -5.14 1.83
C PHE A 115 5.21 -4.41 1.58
N GLY A 116 5.13 -3.68 0.47
CA GLY A 116 3.90 -3.02 0.06
C GLY A 116 3.74 -2.90 -1.44
N GLY A 117 2.50 -2.73 -1.92
CA GLY A 117 2.24 -2.69 -3.36
C GLY A 117 2.93 -1.51 -4.06
N LEU A 118 2.96 -0.32 -3.43
CA LEU A 118 3.68 0.85 -3.95
C LEU A 118 5.06 1.00 -3.31
N VAL A 119 5.14 0.93 -1.98
CA VAL A 119 6.35 1.21 -1.20
C VAL A 119 6.60 0.15 -0.13
N GLY A 120 7.82 -0.35 0.00
CA GLY A 120 8.17 -1.28 1.06
C GLY A 120 8.13 -0.64 2.45
N GLY A 121 8.90 0.44 2.64
CA GLY A 121 8.86 1.26 3.86
C GLY A 121 8.97 2.76 3.55
N SER A 122 8.38 3.61 4.38
CA SER A 122 8.35 5.07 4.16
C SER A 122 8.58 5.87 5.44
N ASN A 123 9.53 6.80 5.39
CA ASN A 123 9.69 7.90 6.35
C ASN A 123 9.38 9.27 5.69
N GLY A 124 8.82 9.25 4.49
CA GLY A 124 8.56 10.45 3.68
C GLY A 124 7.08 10.66 3.40
N ILE A 125 6.77 11.41 2.34
CA ILE A 125 5.39 11.72 1.94
C ILE A 125 4.99 10.84 0.75
N ILE A 126 3.81 10.24 0.84
CA ILE A 126 3.12 9.55 -0.25
C ILE A 126 1.75 10.20 -0.38
N ALA A 127 1.48 10.83 -1.53
CA ALA A 127 0.26 11.58 -1.77
C ALA A 127 -0.36 11.27 -3.14
N GLY A 128 -1.68 11.18 -3.23
CA GLY A 128 -2.36 10.97 -4.52
C GLY A 128 -1.94 9.67 -5.23
N SER A 129 -1.45 8.68 -4.49
CA SER A 129 -0.76 7.52 -5.06
C SER A 129 -1.47 6.22 -4.75
N TYR A 130 -1.31 5.20 -5.59
CA TYR A 130 -2.11 3.98 -5.43
C TYR A 130 -1.41 2.70 -5.89
N ALA A 131 -1.93 1.56 -5.42
CA ALA A 131 -1.47 0.25 -5.83
C ALA A 131 -2.64 -0.71 -6.07
N VAL A 132 -2.59 -1.45 -7.17
CA VAL A 132 -3.67 -2.37 -7.58
C VAL A 132 -3.23 -3.82 -7.73
N GLY A 133 -1.93 -4.09 -7.73
CA GLY A 133 -1.41 -5.44 -7.85
C GLY A 133 -1.34 -6.18 -6.51
N ASP A 134 -1.37 -7.51 -6.58
CA ASP A 134 -1.37 -8.38 -5.40
C ASP A 134 -0.03 -8.36 -4.66
N VAL A 135 -0.10 -8.50 -3.34
CA VAL A 135 1.02 -8.38 -2.41
C VAL A 135 1.12 -9.64 -1.55
N TYR A 136 2.29 -10.28 -1.57
CA TYR A 136 2.54 -11.53 -0.85
C TYR A 136 3.73 -11.42 0.10
N GLY A 137 3.50 -11.78 1.35
CA GLY A 137 4.48 -11.91 2.43
C GLY A 137 5.30 -13.21 2.38
N SER A 138 5.46 -13.77 1.18
CA SER A 138 6.32 -14.92 0.90
C SER A 138 7.07 -14.67 -0.40
N ASN A 139 8.31 -15.17 -0.49
CA ASN A 139 9.11 -15.12 -1.71
C ASN A 139 9.69 -16.53 -2.00
N PRO A 140 9.25 -17.21 -3.07
CA PRO A 140 8.32 -16.73 -4.10
C PRO A 140 6.88 -16.52 -3.59
N ALA A 141 6.10 -15.74 -4.33
CA ALA A 141 4.66 -15.68 -4.14
C ALA A 141 4.04 -17.08 -4.29
N PRO A 142 2.96 -17.41 -3.56
CA PRO A 142 2.26 -18.66 -3.75
C PRO A 142 1.69 -18.75 -5.18
N PRO A 143 1.39 -19.97 -5.67
CA PRO A 143 0.62 -20.15 -6.90
C PRO A 143 -0.68 -19.34 -6.81
N VAL A 144 -1.14 -18.79 -7.94
CA VAL A 144 -2.42 -18.07 -7.99
C VAL A 144 -3.54 -19.08 -7.71
N VAL A 145 -4.08 -19.02 -6.51
CA VAL A 145 -5.21 -19.83 -6.02
C VAL A 145 -6.24 -18.89 -5.39
N ALA A 146 -7.48 -19.38 -5.23
CA ALA A 146 -8.49 -18.59 -4.55
C ALA A 146 -8.07 -18.30 -3.10
N ALA A 147 -8.52 -17.18 -2.54
CA ALA A 147 -8.13 -16.74 -1.20
C ALA A 147 -8.45 -17.78 -0.12
N ASP A 148 -9.60 -18.43 -0.24
CA ASP A 148 -10.10 -19.49 0.64
C ASP A 148 -9.36 -20.83 0.48
N GLU A 149 -8.59 -21.01 -0.59
CA GLU A 149 -7.75 -22.20 -0.82
C GLU A 149 -6.37 -22.10 -0.14
N LEU A 150 -5.97 -20.90 0.31
CA LEU A 150 -4.68 -20.72 0.95
C LEU A 150 -4.70 -21.24 2.39
N PRO A 151 -3.73 -22.08 2.80
CA PRO A 151 -3.60 -22.43 4.20
C PRO A 151 -3.19 -21.19 4.99
N ARG A 152 -3.81 -21.02 6.17
CA ARG A 152 -3.40 -19.97 7.10
C ARG A 152 -1.89 -20.09 7.38
N PRO A 153 -1.11 -18.99 7.28
CA PRO A 153 0.32 -19.04 7.56
C PRO A 153 0.60 -19.57 8.97
N ASN A 154 1.45 -20.59 9.05
CA ASN A 154 1.76 -21.31 10.30
C ASN A 154 3.01 -20.78 11.03
N THR A 155 3.80 -19.95 10.37
CA THR A 155 5.03 -19.34 10.90
C THR A 155 4.84 -17.83 10.91
N VAL A 156 4.75 -17.24 12.09
CA VAL A 156 4.62 -15.79 12.23
C VAL A 156 6.01 -15.17 12.33
N HIS A 157 6.41 -14.42 11.31
CA HIS A 157 7.66 -13.66 11.35
C HIS A 157 7.44 -12.36 12.13
N ARG A 158 8.27 -12.11 13.17
CA ARG A 158 8.13 -10.96 14.07
C ARG A 158 8.14 -9.60 13.35
N TYR A 159 8.79 -9.53 12.18
CA TYR A 159 8.97 -8.30 11.39
C TYR A 159 8.49 -8.46 9.95
N SER A 160 7.41 -9.22 9.75
CA SER A 160 6.65 -9.24 8.50
C SER A 160 5.58 -8.16 8.64
N TRP A 161 5.59 -7.13 7.80
CA TRP A 161 4.64 -6.03 7.78
C TRP A 161 4.23 -5.79 6.33
N GLY A 162 2.97 -6.06 6.03
CA GLY A 162 2.45 -6.11 4.67
C GLY A 162 1.32 -5.12 4.47
N GLY A 163 1.44 -4.22 3.50
CA GLY A 163 0.35 -3.28 3.15
C GLY A 163 0.03 -3.32 1.66
N GLY A 164 -1.22 -3.13 1.28
CA GLY A 164 -1.56 -3.00 -0.15
C GLY A 164 -0.86 -1.80 -0.80
N LEU A 165 -0.62 -0.71 -0.05
CA LEU A 165 0.15 0.44 -0.50
C LEU A 165 1.56 0.47 0.12
N VAL A 166 1.67 0.39 1.45
CA VAL A 166 2.92 0.58 2.19
C VAL A 166 3.13 -0.52 3.23
N GLY A 167 4.30 -1.17 3.26
CA GLY A 167 4.59 -2.16 4.31
C GLY A 167 4.72 -1.53 5.70
N SER A 168 5.64 -0.57 5.87
CA SER A 168 5.82 0.20 7.11
C SER A 168 5.81 1.71 6.84
N ASN A 169 5.00 2.46 7.57
CA ASN A 169 4.88 3.91 7.45
C ASN A 169 5.29 4.62 8.75
N ALA A 170 6.34 5.42 8.70
CA ALA A 170 6.71 6.41 9.73
C ALA A 170 6.60 7.86 9.20
N GLY A 171 6.04 8.04 8.00
CA GLY A 171 5.86 9.33 7.34
C GLY A 171 4.38 9.69 7.18
N VAL A 172 4.02 10.24 6.02
CA VAL A 172 2.65 10.65 5.70
C VAL A 172 2.15 9.90 4.48
N VAL A 173 1.00 9.24 4.61
CA VAL A 173 0.21 8.69 3.51
C VAL A 173 -1.09 9.50 3.45
N MET A 174 -1.34 10.18 2.34
CA MET A 174 -2.53 11.02 2.17
C MET A 174 -3.17 10.84 0.80
N GLY A 175 -4.50 10.90 0.71
CA GLY A 175 -5.16 10.87 -0.60
C GLY A 175 -4.77 9.64 -1.42
N SER A 176 -4.60 8.48 -0.78
CA SER A 176 -3.98 7.31 -1.42
C SER A 176 -4.84 6.07 -1.21
N TYR A 177 -4.70 5.06 -2.08
CA TYR A 177 -5.54 3.87 -1.97
C TYR A 177 -4.87 2.59 -2.47
N ALA A 178 -5.41 1.45 -2.04
CA ALA A 178 -5.00 0.15 -2.55
C ALA A 178 -6.17 -0.81 -2.76
N THR A 179 -6.14 -1.57 -3.86
CA THR A 179 -7.21 -2.53 -4.22
C THR A 179 -6.69 -3.95 -4.43
N GLY A 180 -5.38 -4.16 -4.50
CA GLY A 180 -4.78 -5.48 -4.65
C GLY A 180 -4.92 -6.34 -3.40
N LYS A 181 -4.94 -7.66 -3.58
CA LYS A 181 -4.98 -8.63 -2.48
C LYS A 181 -3.71 -8.55 -1.65
N VAL A 182 -3.82 -8.70 -0.32
CA VAL A 182 -2.66 -8.71 0.57
C VAL A 182 -2.66 -9.98 1.41
N ILE A 183 -1.64 -10.81 1.23
CA ILE A 183 -1.45 -12.03 2.01
C ILE A 183 -0.11 -11.96 2.75
N GLY A 184 -0.09 -12.26 4.05
CA GLY A 184 1.14 -12.28 4.84
C GLY A 184 0.93 -12.86 6.22
N THR A 185 1.89 -12.65 7.14
CA THR A 185 1.88 -13.37 8.43
C THR A 185 1.62 -12.48 9.65
N ASN A 186 2.24 -11.29 9.71
CA ASN A 186 2.11 -10.37 10.84
C ASN A 186 1.83 -8.94 10.31
N ALA A 187 1.16 -8.09 11.09
CA ALA A 187 0.79 -6.71 10.73
C ALA A 187 0.41 -6.54 9.24
N ILE A 188 -0.72 -7.13 8.85
CA ILE A 188 -1.21 -7.11 7.47
C ILE A 188 -2.38 -6.14 7.38
N GLY A 189 -2.23 -5.09 6.55
CA GLY A 189 -3.27 -4.10 6.30
C GLY A 189 -3.61 -4.00 4.81
N GLY A 190 -4.87 -3.70 4.49
CA GLY A 190 -5.25 -3.43 3.11
C GLY A 190 -4.54 -2.20 2.53
N LEU A 191 -4.20 -1.19 3.34
CA LEU A 191 -3.41 -0.02 2.92
C LEU A 191 -1.99 -0.04 3.49
N VAL A 192 -1.86 -0.17 4.81
CA VAL A 192 -0.55 -0.12 5.50
C VAL A 192 -0.39 -1.28 6.47
N GLY A 193 0.75 -1.97 6.44
CA GLY A 193 1.04 -3.04 7.39
C GLY A 193 1.22 -2.52 8.82
N GLU A 194 2.31 -1.79 9.07
CA GLU A 194 2.57 -1.08 10.32
C GLU A 194 2.58 0.43 10.12
N ASN A 195 1.80 1.16 10.91
CA ASN A 195 1.74 2.62 10.87
C ASN A 195 2.25 3.25 12.17
N ALA A 196 3.34 4.00 12.11
CA ALA A 196 3.84 4.90 13.14
C ALA A 196 3.70 6.39 12.74
N GLY A 197 3.20 6.67 11.53
CA GLY A 197 3.03 8.02 10.98
C GLY A 197 1.57 8.46 10.88
N LEU A 198 1.28 9.32 9.91
CA LEU A 198 -0.07 9.76 9.57
C LEU A 198 -0.58 9.03 8.33
N VAL A 199 -1.77 8.44 8.44
CA VAL A 199 -2.58 7.98 7.31
C VAL A 199 -3.86 8.79 7.29
N THR A 200 -4.10 9.56 6.24
CA THR A 200 -5.29 10.42 6.13
C THR A 200 -5.93 10.36 4.76
N ASP A 201 -7.24 10.56 4.69
CA ASP A 201 -7.97 10.70 3.43
C ASP A 201 -7.65 9.56 2.44
N SER A 202 -7.70 8.31 2.89
CA SER A 202 -7.17 7.15 2.17
C SER A 202 -8.04 5.92 2.38
N TYR A 203 -8.00 4.94 1.48
CA TYR A 203 -8.89 3.78 1.57
C TYR A 203 -8.29 2.46 1.02
N ALA A 204 -8.84 1.33 1.45
CA ALA A 204 -8.44 0.01 0.98
C ALA A 204 -9.64 -0.89 0.64
N MET A 205 -9.53 -1.65 -0.44
CA MET A 205 -10.61 -2.52 -0.94
C MET A 205 -10.18 -3.97 -1.23
N GLY A 206 -8.88 -4.27 -1.22
CA GLY A 206 -8.38 -5.60 -1.56
C GLY A 206 -8.62 -6.64 -0.47
N GLU A 207 -8.77 -7.91 -0.84
CA GLU A 207 -8.92 -9.01 0.13
C GLU A 207 -7.66 -9.15 1.00
N ILE A 208 -7.86 -9.46 2.29
CA ILE A 208 -6.77 -9.54 3.27
C ILE A 208 -6.70 -10.93 3.91
N GLY A 209 -5.52 -11.55 3.80
CA GLY A 209 -5.16 -12.78 4.49
C GLY A 209 -3.93 -12.59 5.38
N GLY A 210 -4.11 -12.47 6.69
CA GLY A 210 -3.00 -12.47 7.65
C GLY A 210 -3.16 -13.48 8.79
N ALA A 211 -2.08 -13.75 9.53
CA ALA A 211 -2.11 -14.65 10.68
C ALA A 211 -2.15 -13.94 12.04
N LYS A 212 -1.60 -12.73 12.16
CA LYS A 212 -1.53 -11.95 13.40
C LYS A 212 -1.56 -10.44 13.08
N GLU A 213 -2.33 -9.66 13.84
CA GLU A 213 -2.44 -8.20 13.66
C GLU A 213 -2.90 -7.85 12.22
N VAL A 214 -4.15 -8.16 11.90
CA VAL A 214 -4.71 -8.01 10.55
C VAL A 214 -5.81 -6.96 10.57
N GLY A 215 -5.73 -5.95 9.72
CA GLY A 215 -6.76 -4.93 9.59
C GLY A 215 -7.20 -4.75 8.15
N GLY A 216 -8.47 -4.43 7.92
CA GLY A 216 -8.94 -4.07 6.58
C GLY A 216 -8.20 -2.88 5.99
N LEU A 217 -7.76 -1.92 6.82
CA LEU A 217 -6.90 -0.80 6.42
C LEU A 217 -5.48 -0.91 6.96
N ILE A 218 -5.34 -1.08 8.29
CA ILE A 218 -4.04 -1.03 9.00
C ILE A 218 -3.85 -2.31 9.83
N GLY A 219 -2.74 -3.02 9.64
CA GLY A 219 -2.43 -4.19 10.46
C GLY A 219 -2.15 -3.82 11.92
N ARG A 220 -1.12 -2.98 12.13
CA ARG A 220 -0.69 -2.47 13.43
C ARG A 220 -0.57 -0.95 13.42
N ASN A 221 -1.28 -0.25 14.30
CA ASN A 221 -1.25 1.21 14.39
C ASN A 221 -0.60 1.69 15.68
N PHE A 222 0.39 2.58 15.57
CA PHE A 222 0.97 3.41 16.62
C PHE A 222 0.79 4.91 16.34
N GLY A 223 0.41 5.26 15.11
CA GLY A 223 0.28 6.63 14.62
C GLY A 223 -1.17 7.11 14.59
N ALA A 224 -1.45 8.02 13.66
CA ALA A 224 -2.79 8.58 13.44
C ALA A 224 -3.41 8.06 12.14
N VAL A 225 -4.68 7.65 12.23
CA VAL A 225 -5.51 7.18 11.12
C VAL A 225 -6.78 8.03 11.08
N VAL A 226 -6.95 8.82 10.03
CA VAL A 226 -7.94 9.92 9.99
C VAL A 226 -8.68 9.96 8.65
N LYS A 227 -10.02 9.97 8.64
CA LYS A 227 -10.81 10.06 7.39
C LYS A 227 -10.46 8.97 6.38
N THR A 228 -10.56 7.73 6.84
CA THR A 228 -10.19 6.57 6.02
C THR A 228 -11.29 5.53 6.02
N TYR A 229 -11.26 4.61 5.05
CA TYR A 229 -12.16 3.47 5.10
C TYR A 229 -11.60 2.16 4.51
N ALA A 230 -12.17 1.03 4.93
CA ALA A 230 -11.85 -0.29 4.40
C ALA A 230 -13.10 -1.09 4.02
N THR A 231 -13.03 -1.81 2.89
CA THR A 231 -14.12 -2.70 2.42
C THR A 231 -13.62 -4.11 2.08
N GLY A 232 -12.31 -4.35 2.09
CA GLY A 232 -11.75 -5.65 1.71
C GLY A 232 -12.10 -6.77 2.68
N ARG A 233 -12.49 -7.93 2.14
CA ARG A 233 -12.79 -9.14 2.93
C ARG A 233 -11.58 -9.61 3.72
N VAL A 234 -11.75 -9.91 5.00
CA VAL A 234 -10.74 -10.56 5.84
C VAL A 234 -11.11 -12.03 6.03
N PHE A 235 -10.30 -12.96 5.52
CA PHE A 235 -10.76 -14.34 5.30
C PHE A 235 -9.98 -15.47 6.01
N PHE A 236 -8.90 -15.19 6.74
CA PHE A 236 -8.28 -16.22 7.61
C PHE A 236 -8.94 -16.26 8.99
N GLY A 237 -9.35 -17.45 9.41
CA GLY A 237 -10.01 -17.66 10.70
C GLY A 237 -9.16 -17.32 11.92
N PHE A 238 -9.84 -17.02 13.03
CA PHE A 238 -9.27 -16.54 14.29
C PHE A 238 -8.63 -17.66 15.12
N LYS A 239 -7.51 -17.36 15.78
CA LYS A 239 -6.98 -18.10 16.93
C LYS A 239 -6.92 -17.17 18.14
N PRO A 240 -7.03 -17.71 19.37
CA PRO A 240 -6.84 -16.92 20.58
C PRO A 240 -5.50 -16.17 20.56
N GLY A 241 -5.54 -14.86 20.82
CA GLY A 241 -4.36 -13.99 20.80
C GLY A 241 -4.05 -13.32 19.45
N ASP A 242 -4.83 -13.60 18.41
CA ASP A 242 -4.81 -12.82 17.17
C ASP A 242 -5.58 -11.49 17.36
N TYR A 243 -5.08 -10.43 16.73
CA TYR A 243 -5.75 -9.14 16.66
C TYR A 243 -6.22 -8.94 15.21
N ILE A 244 -7.53 -8.94 14.96
CA ILE A 244 -8.11 -9.00 13.60
C ILE A 244 -9.29 -8.01 13.52
N GLY A 245 -9.12 -6.87 12.85
CA GLY A 245 -10.14 -5.83 12.82
C GLY A 245 -10.63 -5.47 11.43
N GLY A 246 -11.88 -5.03 11.34
CA GLY A 246 -12.48 -4.52 10.11
C GLY A 246 -11.71 -3.32 9.54
N LEU A 247 -11.19 -2.43 10.39
CA LEU A 247 -10.34 -1.31 9.99
C LEU A 247 -8.89 -1.49 10.46
N VAL A 248 -8.69 -1.69 11.77
CA VAL A 248 -7.36 -1.78 12.39
C VAL A 248 -7.25 -3.09 13.17
N GLY A 249 -6.20 -3.85 12.89
CA GLY A 249 -5.93 -5.11 13.58
C GLY A 249 -5.61 -4.90 15.04
N LYS A 250 -4.49 -4.22 15.32
CA LYS A 250 -4.10 -3.78 16.66
C LYS A 250 -3.78 -2.29 16.69
N ASN A 251 -4.30 -1.58 17.69
CA ASN A 251 -4.21 -0.15 17.80
C ASN A 251 -3.61 0.30 19.15
N ASP A 252 -2.52 1.05 19.06
CA ASP A 252 -1.87 1.76 20.16
C ASP A 252 -1.80 3.29 19.85
N GLY A 253 -2.57 3.75 18.85
CA GLY A 253 -2.57 5.13 18.34
C GLY A 253 -3.97 5.76 18.19
N LEU A 254 -4.04 6.86 17.46
CA LEU A 254 -5.29 7.59 17.21
C LEU A 254 -6.01 7.05 15.97
N VAL A 255 -7.29 6.74 16.11
CA VAL A 255 -8.19 6.46 14.98
C VAL A 255 -9.39 7.38 15.08
N TYR A 256 -9.64 8.18 14.04
CA TYR A 256 -10.67 9.22 14.05
C TYR A 256 -11.37 9.35 12.70
N SER A 257 -12.71 9.49 12.73
CA SER A 257 -13.56 9.60 11.52
C SER A 257 -13.18 8.58 10.44
N SER A 258 -12.99 7.32 10.85
CA SER A 258 -12.50 6.26 9.98
C SER A 258 -13.35 5.00 10.15
N TYR A 259 -13.62 4.32 9.05
CA TYR A 259 -14.77 3.42 8.94
C TYR A 259 -14.44 2.09 8.27
N TRP A 260 -15.15 1.03 8.59
CA TRP A 260 -15.11 -0.19 7.79
C TRP A 260 -16.50 -0.70 7.47
N ASP A 261 -16.61 -1.40 6.35
CA ASP A 261 -17.84 -2.08 5.97
C ASP A 261 -17.94 -3.44 6.68
N THR A 262 -18.91 -3.60 7.58
CA THR A 262 -19.10 -4.83 8.36
C THR A 262 -19.48 -6.04 7.50
N ARG A 263 -20.20 -5.83 6.40
CA ARG A 263 -20.64 -6.90 5.50
C ARG A 263 -19.51 -7.37 4.60
N THR A 264 -18.81 -6.46 3.95
CA THR A 264 -17.80 -6.85 2.95
C THR A 264 -16.50 -7.29 3.60
N THR A 265 -16.10 -6.66 4.72
CA THR A 265 -14.96 -7.16 5.50
C THR A 265 -15.27 -8.51 6.17
N GLY A 266 -16.54 -8.75 6.49
CA GLY A 266 -17.01 -9.91 7.25
C GLY A 266 -16.70 -9.81 8.76
N LEU A 267 -16.45 -8.60 9.27
CA LEU A 267 -16.03 -8.35 10.65
C LEU A 267 -16.95 -7.36 11.36
N GLU A 268 -17.43 -7.78 12.53
CA GLU A 268 -18.27 -6.95 13.42
C GLU A 268 -17.44 -6.06 14.38
N TRP A 269 -16.12 -6.22 14.40
CA TRP A 269 -15.24 -5.55 15.36
C TRP A 269 -13.93 -5.07 14.72
N SER A 270 -13.30 -4.10 15.38
CA SER A 270 -12.01 -3.51 15.02
C SER A 270 -11.39 -2.87 16.26
N ASP A 271 -10.06 -2.81 16.35
CA ASP A 271 -9.36 -2.17 17.48
C ASP A 271 -9.34 -0.62 17.35
N GLY A 272 -10.08 -0.09 16.39
CA GLY A 272 -10.30 1.34 16.18
C GLY A 272 -11.22 1.62 14.99
N GLY A 273 -11.82 2.81 14.98
CA GLY A 273 -12.77 3.25 13.97
C GLY A 273 -14.22 2.88 14.32
N GLN A 274 -15.12 3.03 13.35
CA GLN A 274 -16.53 2.65 13.47
C GLN A 274 -16.97 1.78 12.30
N GLY A 275 -17.66 0.68 12.60
CA GLY A 275 -18.23 -0.23 11.60
C GLY A 275 -19.59 0.26 11.15
N TYR A 276 -19.86 0.14 9.86
CA TYR A 276 -21.13 0.46 9.23
C TYR A 276 -21.46 -0.61 8.20
N GLU A 277 -22.74 -0.81 7.95
CA GLU A 277 -23.20 -1.70 6.89
C GLU A 277 -22.94 -1.07 5.51
N THR A 278 -22.91 -1.89 4.46
CA THR A 278 -22.65 -1.44 3.08
C THR A 278 -23.55 -0.29 2.65
N ASP A 279 -24.84 -0.39 2.89
CA ASP A 279 -25.79 0.61 2.42
C ASP A 279 -25.60 1.95 3.14
N GLU A 280 -25.07 1.95 4.38
CA GLU A 280 -24.77 3.17 5.13
C GLU A 280 -23.54 3.88 4.55
N LEU A 281 -22.48 3.12 4.23
CA LEU A 281 -21.26 3.66 3.61
C LEU A 281 -21.45 4.05 2.14
N GLN A 282 -22.43 3.46 1.45
CA GLN A 282 -22.76 3.79 0.05
C GLN A 282 -23.86 4.85 -0.06
N SER A 283 -24.71 5.05 0.94
CA SER A 283 -25.78 6.06 0.84
C SER A 283 -25.22 7.47 0.63
N GLU A 284 -25.78 8.21 -0.35
CA GLU A 284 -25.43 9.62 -0.54
C GLU A 284 -25.66 10.35 0.78
N THR A 285 -24.59 10.92 1.33
CA THR A 285 -24.66 11.87 2.43
C THR A 285 -25.22 13.21 1.96
N GLY A 286 -26.38 13.20 1.31
CA GLY A 286 -27.31 14.32 1.39
C GLY A 286 -27.74 14.46 2.85
N GLU A 287 -26.90 15.12 3.64
CA GLU A 287 -27.05 15.38 5.08
C GLU A 287 -26.95 14.14 6.01
N GLY A 288 -26.06 13.20 5.71
CA GLY A 288 -25.72 12.06 6.58
C GLY A 288 -24.46 12.28 7.42
N PHE A 289 -24.53 12.03 8.73
CA PHE A 289 -23.48 12.29 9.74
C PHE A 289 -22.12 11.62 9.51
N ILE A 290 -22.03 10.52 8.74
CA ILE A 290 -20.83 9.68 8.66
C ILE A 290 -19.64 10.47 8.10
N TYR A 291 -19.79 11.12 6.94
CA TYR A 291 -18.69 11.81 6.27
C TYR A 291 -18.62 13.32 6.53
N GLN A 292 -19.31 13.82 7.56
CA GLN A 292 -19.43 15.27 7.83
C GLN A 292 -18.08 16.01 8.03
N LEU A 293 -17.00 15.28 8.36
CA LEU A 293 -15.66 15.82 8.56
C LEU A 293 -14.75 15.65 7.34
N TRP A 294 -15.24 15.02 6.27
CA TRP A 294 -14.49 14.72 5.07
C TRP A 294 -14.57 15.89 4.09
N ASN A 295 -13.50 16.08 3.33
CA ASN A 295 -13.41 17.21 2.41
C ASN A 295 -14.15 16.92 1.10
N PHE A 296 -15.29 17.58 0.87
CA PHE A 296 -16.09 17.44 -0.36
C PHE A 296 -15.35 17.89 -1.64
N MET A 297 -14.26 18.66 -1.53
CA MET A 297 -13.41 19.00 -2.68
C MET A 297 -12.47 17.86 -3.06
N LEU A 298 -12.15 16.96 -2.13
CA LEU A 298 -11.26 15.82 -2.33
C LEU A 298 -12.03 14.53 -2.61
N TRP A 299 -13.15 14.33 -1.92
CA TRP A 299 -13.97 13.13 -1.99
C TRP A 299 -15.19 13.33 -2.89
N ASP A 300 -15.44 12.34 -3.73
CA ASP A 300 -16.72 12.07 -4.38
C ASP A 300 -17.44 11.03 -3.53
N PHE A 301 -18.58 11.38 -2.94
CA PHE A 301 -19.32 10.50 -2.03
C PHE A 301 -20.20 9.47 -2.76
N GLY A 302 -20.11 9.41 -4.10
CA GLY A 302 -20.76 8.37 -4.87
C GLY A 302 -22.28 8.53 -4.91
N THR A 303 -22.95 7.39 -5.06
CA THR A 303 -24.41 7.21 -5.09
C THR A 303 -24.74 6.07 -4.14
N SER A 304 -26.01 5.74 -3.91
CA SER A 304 -26.46 4.62 -3.05
C SER A 304 -25.92 3.21 -3.35
N SER A 305 -25.06 3.07 -4.35
CA SER A 305 -24.40 1.82 -4.76
C SER A 305 -22.88 1.95 -4.88
N GLN A 306 -22.31 3.10 -4.52
CA GLN A 306 -20.90 3.42 -4.70
C GLN A 306 -20.31 3.93 -3.39
N TYR A 307 -19.15 3.41 -3.01
CA TYR A 307 -18.39 3.97 -1.89
C TYR A 307 -17.78 5.33 -2.25
N PRO A 308 -17.45 6.17 -1.25
CA PRO A 308 -16.72 7.40 -1.48
C PRO A 308 -15.37 7.15 -2.16
N ALA A 309 -15.06 7.90 -3.21
CA ALA A 309 -13.80 7.78 -3.95
C ALA A 309 -13.07 9.12 -4.00
N LEU A 310 -11.75 9.09 -4.16
CA LEU A 310 -10.94 10.29 -4.31
C LEU A 310 -11.12 10.86 -5.73
N LYS A 311 -11.32 12.18 -5.85
CA LYS A 311 -11.63 12.90 -7.11
C LYS A 311 -10.46 13.04 -8.10
N TYR A 312 -9.36 12.30 -7.97
CA TYR A 312 -8.21 12.49 -8.84
C TYR A 312 -8.60 12.35 -10.33
N ARG A 313 -8.13 13.32 -11.12
CA ARG A 313 -8.62 13.71 -12.46
C ARG A 313 -8.90 12.55 -13.43
N SER A 314 -10.13 12.57 -13.98
CA SER A 314 -10.52 12.26 -15.37
C SER A 314 -9.59 11.36 -16.20
N LEU A 315 -9.76 10.04 -16.14
CA LEU A 315 -9.72 9.17 -17.33
C LEU A 315 -10.22 7.73 -17.14
N ASP A 316 -10.49 7.23 -15.92
CA ASP A 316 -10.98 5.85 -15.73
C ASP A 316 -12.14 5.70 -14.72
N LEU A 317 -13.11 6.61 -14.76
CA LEU A 317 -14.30 6.52 -13.88
C LEU A 317 -15.30 5.40 -14.27
N ALA A 318 -14.96 4.51 -15.21
CA ALA A 318 -15.89 3.49 -15.70
C ALA A 318 -15.57 2.05 -15.29
N THR A 319 -14.41 1.74 -14.69
CA THR A 319 -13.96 0.35 -14.52
C THR A 319 -13.44 -0.04 -13.13
N GLN A 320 -13.50 0.86 -12.14
CA GLN A 320 -12.99 0.58 -10.79
C GLN A 320 -13.99 0.86 -9.65
N ARG A 321 -15.28 1.02 -9.97
CA ARG A 321 -16.36 1.06 -8.96
C ARG A 321 -17.22 -0.18 -9.09
#